data_AF-A0A2V1JU34-F1
#
_entry.id   AF-A0A2V1JU34-F1
#
_cell.length_a   1.000
_cell.length_b   1.000
_cell.length_c   1.000
_cell.angle_alpha   90.00
_cell.angle_beta   90.00
_cell.angle_gamma   90.00
#
_symmetry.space_group_name_H-M   'P 1'
#
loop_
_entity.id
_entity.type
_entity.pdbx_description
1 polymer ?
#
loop_
_entity_poly.entity_id
_entity_poly.type
_entity_poly.pdbx_seq_one_letter_code
_entity_poly.pdbx_strand_id
1 'polypeptide(L)'
;MKRKEKLRQIAKEAKSVLWAVIAIIVFWIVAGFGVSKLHITVFHTPLWAITGCIGTWIFSIIVVVYLMKRVFKDFDLEEENEDE
;
A
#
# COMPACT_ATOMS: atom_id res chain seq x y z
N MET A 1 24.13 3.20 -16.93
CA MET A 1 23.04 4.22 -16.98
C MET A 1 23.50 5.57 -16.43
N LYS A 2 23.07 6.70 -17.02
CA LYS A 2 23.44 8.06 -16.58
C LYS A 2 22.66 8.39 -15.29
N ARG A 3 23.28 8.98 -14.26
CA ARG A 3 22.63 9.33 -12.96
C ARG A 3 21.25 10.00 -13.09
N LYS A 4 21.05 10.80 -14.14
CA LYS A 4 19.77 11.49 -14.43
C LYS A 4 18.61 10.52 -14.71
N GLU A 5 18.89 9.37 -15.31
CA GLU A 5 17.89 8.34 -15.65
C GLU A 5 17.43 7.61 -14.37
N LYS A 6 18.37 7.22 -13.50
CA LYS A 6 18.06 6.63 -12.18
C LYS A 6 17.19 7.56 -11.33
N LEU A 7 17.51 8.85 -11.27
CA LEU A 7 16.69 9.82 -10.52
C LEU A 7 15.27 9.97 -11.07
N ARG A 8 15.11 9.89 -12.40
CA ARG A 8 13.80 9.99 -13.05
C ARG A 8 12.94 8.74 -12.80
N GLN A 9 13.58 7.57 -12.70
CA GLN A 9 12.91 6.32 -12.32
C GLN A 9 12.44 6.35 -10.87
N ILE A 10 13.32 6.75 -9.94
CA ILE A 10 12.97 6.90 -8.52
C ILE A 10 11.80 7.87 -8.34
N ALA A 11 11.80 9.01 -9.05
CA ALA A 11 10.70 9.97 -8.99
C ALA A 11 9.36 9.37 -9.48
N LYS A 12 9.40 8.46 -10.46
CA LYS A 12 8.21 7.79 -10.98
C LYS A 12 7.67 6.75 -9.99
N GLU A 13 8.55 5.98 -9.35
CA GLU A 13 8.20 5.00 -8.33
C GLU A 13 7.66 5.68 -7.06
N ALA A 14 8.30 6.76 -6.61
CA ALA A 14 7.84 7.56 -5.48
C ALA A 14 6.41 8.09 -5.69
N LYS A 15 6.06 8.48 -6.92
CA LYS A 15 4.70 8.91 -7.27
C LYS A 15 3.68 7.78 -7.13
N SER A 16 4.04 6.55 -7.50
CA SER A 16 3.18 5.38 -7.32
C SER A 16 3.00 5.03 -5.84
N VAL A 17 4.06 5.13 -5.03
CA VAL A 17 3.97 4.96 -3.58
C VAL A 17 3.06 6.02 -2.96
N LEU A 18 3.16 7.27 -3.41
CA LEU A 18 2.26 8.34 -2.96
C LEU A 18 0.79 8.01 -3.23
N TRP A 19 0.47 7.51 -4.43
CA TRP A 19 -0.91 7.07 -4.75
C TRP A 19 -1.39 5.91 -3.88
N ALA A 20 -0.51 4.95 -3.57
CA ALA A 20 -0.83 3.86 -2.66
C ALA A 20 -1.15 4.36 -1.24
N VAL A 21 -0.36 5.31 -0.71
CA VAL A 21 -0.62 5.92 0.60
C VAL A 21 -1.96 6.64 0.60
N ILE A 22 -2.27 7.42 -0.44
CA ILE A 22 -3.57 8.08 -0.58
C ILE A 22 -4.71 7.05 -0.59
N ALA A 23 -4.57 5.96 -1.33
CA ALA A 23 -5.57 4.90 -1.37
C ALA A 23 -5.81 4.26 0.01
N ILE A 24 -4.74 4.03 0.78
CA ILE A 24 -4.84 3.48 2.15
C ILE A 24 -5.54 4.47 3.08
N ILE A 25 -5.22 5.76 3.00
CA ILE A 25 -5.88 6.81 3.81
C ILE A 25 -7.38 6.87 3.48
N VAL A 26 -7.74 6.87 2.20
CA VAL A 26 -9.14 6.87 1.76
C VAL A 26 -9.86 5.63 2.27
N PHE A 27 -9.24 4.45 2.13
CA PHE A 27 -9.82 3.21 2.64
C PHE A 27 -10.03 3.27 4.15
N TRP A 28 -9.04 3.73 4.92
CA TRP A 28 -9.13 3.87 6.37
C TRP A 28 -10.25 4.83 6.79
N ILE A 29 -10.41 5.97 6.10
CA ILE A 29 -11.50 6.92 6.37
C ILE A 29 -12.86 6.25 6.13
N VAL A 30 -13.02 5.51 5.03
CA VAL A 30 -14.27 4.81 4.71
C VAL A 30 -14.55 3.67 5.69
N ALA A 31 -13.53 2.86 6.00
CA ALA A 31 -13.63 1.71 6.89
C ALA A 31 -13.80 2.11 8.38
N GLY A 32 -13.31 3.28 8.77
CA GLY A 32 -13.50 3.86 10.10
C GLY A 32 -14.78 4.67 10.22
N PHE A 33 -14.91 5.77 9.47
CA PHE A 33 -16.05 6.69 9.56
C PHE A 33 -17.31 6.21 8.83
N GLY A 34 -17.17 5.45 7.75
CA GLY A 34 -18.32 4.89 7.03
C GLY A 34 -18.97 3.77 7.82
N VAL A 35 -18.16 2.90 8.43
CA VAL A 35 -18.64 1.78 9.24
C VAL A 35 -19.05 2.22 10.64
N SER A 36 -18.53 3.33 11.17
CA SER A 36 -18.95 3.84 12.50
C SER A 36 -20.41 4.31 12.53
N LYS A 37 -21.01 4.62 11.38
CA LYS A 37 -22.46 4.89 11.27
C LYS A 37 -23.32 3.63 11.44
N LEU A 38 -22.73 2.45 11.28
CA LEU A 38 -23.40 1.19 11.55
C LEU A 38 -23.22 0.88 13.04
N HIS A 39 -24.30 0.98 13.82
CA HIS A 39 -24.35 0.60 15.24
C HIS A 39 -24.26 -0.94 15.43
N ILE A 40 -23.34 -1.59 14.71
CA ILE A 40 -23.11 -3.02 14.74
C ILE A 40 -21.93 -3.28 15.67
N THR A 41 -22.15 -4.16 16.65
CA THR A 41 -21.14 -4.61 17.61
C THR A 41 -20.88 -6.09 17.39
N VAL A 42 -19.61 -6.46 17.28
CA VAL A 42 -19.14 -7.83 17.10
C VAL A 42 -18.28 -8.16 18.32
N PHE A 43 -18.65 -9.18 19.09
CA PHE A 43 -17.98 -9.55 20.35
C PHE A 43 -17.76 -8.37 21.31
N HIS A 44 -18.80 -7.56 21.54
CA HIS A 44 -18.76 -6.32 22.36
C HIS A 44 -17.84 -5.20 21.83
N THR A 45 -17.13 -5.42 20.72
CA THR A 45 -16.30 -4.40 20.08
C THR A 45 -17.06 -3.79 18.89
N PRO A 46 -17.01 -2.47 18.72
CA PRO A 46 -17.73 -1.83 17.64
C PRO A 46 -17.08 -2.18 16.30
N LEU A 47 -17.89 -2.49 15.28
CA LEU A 47 -17.42 -3.02 14.00
C LEU A 47 -16.36 -2.11 13.34
N TRP A 48 -16.52 -0.79 13.48
CA TRP A 48 -15.59 0.22 12.95
C TRP A 48 -14.17 0.10 13.52
N ALA A 49 -14.01 -0.36 14.76
CA ALA A 49 -12.69 -0.57 15.34
C ALA A 49 -11.99 -1.77 14.71
N ILE A 50 -12.74 -2.84 14.43
CA ILE A 50 -12.22 -4.03 13.75
C ILE A 50 -11.92 -3.72 12.28
N THR A 51 -12.85 -3.11 11.56
CA THR A 51 -12.67 -2.80 10.13
C THR A 51 -11.62 -1.71 9.91
N GLY A 52 -11.52 -0.74 10.82
CA GLY A 52 -10.49 0.28 10.79
C GLY A 52 -9.08 -0.28 11.03
N CYS A 53 -8.92 -1.22 11.96
CA CYS A 53 -7.62 -1.81 12.27
C CYS A 53 -7.27 -2.99 11.36
N ILE A 54 -8.05 -4.07 11.40
CA ILE A 54 -7.79 -5.31 10.65
C ILE A 54 -8.02 -5.11 9.15
N GLY A 55 -9.11 -4.42 8.79
CA GLY A 55 -9.42 -4.16 7.38
C GLY A 55 -8.34 -3.32 6.70
N THR A 56 -7.88 -2.25 7.35
CA THR A 56 -6.82 -1.38 6.80
C THR A 56 -5.48 -2.10 6.75
N TRP A 57 -5.19 -2.95 7.74
CA TRP A 57 -3.97 -3.76 7.74
C TRP A 57 -3.94 -4.73 6.54
N ILE A 58 -5.01 -5.50 6.32
CA ILE A 58 -5.13 -6.42 5.18
C ILE A 58 -5.07 -5.65 3.86
N PHE A 59 -5.77 -4.52 3.77
CA PHE A 59 -5.77 -3.68 2.57
C PHE A 59 -4.37 -3.14 2.26
N SER A 60 -3.63 -2.70 3.27
CA SER A 60 -2.24 -2.25 3.13
C SER A 60 -1.34 -3.35 2.57
N ILE A 61 -1.46 -4.59 3.07
CA ILE A 61 -0.71 -5.73 2.53
C ILE A 61 -1.01 -5.93 1.04
N ILE A 62 -2.29 -5.91 0.65
CA ILE A 62 -2.69 -6.07 -0.76
C ILE A 62 -2.09 -4.96 -1.62
N VAL A 63 -2.16 -3.71 -1.17
CA VAL A 63 -1.60 -2.56 -1.89
C VAL A 63 -0.08 -2.68 -2.04
N VAL A 64 0.64 -3.09 -0.99
CA VAL A 64 2.09 -3.32 -1.05
C VAL A 64 2.43 -4.45 -2.01
N VAL A 65 1.75 -5.59 -1.94
CA VAL A 65 1.96 -6.72 -2.88
C VAL A 65 1.67 -6.30 -4.31
N TYR A 66 0.63 -5.48 -4.53
CA TYR A 66 0.31 -4.93 -5.84
C TYR A 66 1.41 -3.99 -6.35
N LEU A 67 1.91 -3.07 -5.51
CA LEU A 67 3.04 -2.22 -5.86
C LEU A 67 4.29 -3.04 -6.21
N MET A 68 4.62 -4.06 -5.43
CA MET A 68 5.73 -4.98 -5.72
C MET A 68 5.59 -5.63 -7.09
N LYS A 69 4.41 -6.13 -7.44
CA LYS A 69 4.20 -6.83 -8.72
C LYS A 69 4.05 -5.92 -9.94
N ARG A 70 3.51 -4.70 -9.77
CA ARG A 70 3.13 -3.82 -10.90
C ARG A 70 3.99 -2.59 -11.05
N VAL A 71 4.54 -2.06 -9.96
CA VAL A 71 5.29 -0.80 -9.94
C VAL A 71 6.79 -1.07 -9.85
N PHE A 72 7.21 -2.00 -8.99
CA PHE A 72 8.61 -2.39 -8.86
C PHE A 72 9.04 -3.43 -9.91
N LYS A 73 8.60 -3.25 -11.16
CA LYS A 73 8.96 -4.15 -12.27
C LYS A 73 10.45 -4.06 -12.64
N ASP A 74 11.15 -3.03 -12.18
CA ASP A 74 12.59 -2.79 -12.44
C ASP A 74 13.42 -2.75 -11.14
N PHE A 75 13.00 -3.46 -10.08
CA PHE A 75 13.96 -3.95 -9.09
C PHE A 75 14.40 -5.33 -9.56
N ASP A 76 15.30 -5.34 -10.53
CA ASP A 76 16.00 -6.55 -10.90
C ASP A 76 16.90 -6.93 -9.71
N LEU A 77 16.38 -7.79 -8.84
CA LEU A 77 17.18 -8.46 -7.81
C LEU A 77 18.07 -9.55 -8.42
N GLU A 78 18.11 -9.70 -9.75
CA GLU A 78 19.03 -10.58 -10.48
C GLU A 78 20.37 -9.92 -10.86
N GLU A 79 20.62 -8.63 -10.56
CA GLU A 79 22.00 -8.06 -10.60
C GLU A 79 22.85 -8.47 -9.37
N GLU A 80 22.78 -9.74 -8.95
CA GLU A 80 23.71 -10.35 -7.99
C GLU A 80 24.13 -11.77 -8.41
N ASN A 81 24.32 -12.02 -9.72
CA ASN A 81 25.00 -13.22 -10.24
C ASN A 81 25.74 -12.95 -11.57
N GLU A 82 26.55 -11.89 -11.64
CA GLU A 82 27.65 -11.80 -12.62
C GLU A 82 28.88 -11.30 -11.87
N ASP A 83 29.65 -12.22 -11.30
CA ASP A 83 31.09 -12.14 -11.06
C ASP A 83 31.59 -13.53 -10.54
N GLU A 84 31.55 -14.54 -11.42
CA GLU A 84 32.57 -15.60 -11.46
C GLU A 84 33.09 -15.72 -12.90
#